data_AF-A0A7H8PU64-F1
#
_entry.id   AF-A0A7H8PU64-F1
#
_cell.length_a   1.000
_cell.length_b   1.000
_cell.length_c   1.000
_cell.angle_alpha   90.00
_cell.angle_beta   90.00
_cell.angle_gamma   90.00
#
_symmetry.space_group_name_H-M   'P 1'
#
loop_
_entity.id
_entity.type
_entity.pdbx_description
1 polymer ?
#
loop_
_entity_poly.entity_id
_entity_poly.type
_entity_poly.pdbx_seq_one_letter_code
_entity_poly.pdbx_strand_id
1 'polypeptide(L)'
;MLLEGKKEKLQNACGNMGSGKYIKRLRKEVGLTQKQFAEKVGIAQGNVSDLERNKYDITLSKFIGFCKKLKFKDFNKIINE
;
A
#
# COMPACT_ATOMS: atom_id res chain seq x y z
N MET A 1 2.21 34.74 -13.00
CA MET A 1 0.92 34.01 -13.07
C MET A 1 1.00 32.77 -13.98
N LEU A 2 2.10 32.00 -13.97
CA LEU A 2 2.33 30.89 -14.93
C LEU A 2 2.95 29.61 -14.31
N LEU A 3 3.05 29.52 -12.99
CA LEU A 3 3.69 28.39 -12.29
C LEU A 3 2.70 27.45 -11.59
N GLU A 4 1.49 27.90 -11.25
CA GLU A 4 0.51 27.08 -10.52
C GLU A 4 -0.16 26.00 -11.41
N GLY A 5 -0.27 26.22 -12.72
CA GLY A 5 -1.00 25.32 -13.63
C GLY A 5 -0.28 24.00 -14.00
N LYS A 6 1.03 23.86 -13.73
CA LYS A 6 1.77 22.60 -13.99
C LYS A 6 1.68 21.61 -12.83
N LYS A 7 1.49 22.09 -11.60
CA LYS A 7 1.39 21.25 -10.40
C LYS A 7 0.09 20.43 -10.39
N GLU A 8 -0.98 21.04 -10.91
CA GLU A 8 -2.32 20.46 -10.97
C GLU A 8 -2.47 19.38 -12.07
N LYS A 9 -1.73 19.50 -13.19
CA LYS A 9 -1.77 18.50 -14.29
C LYS A 9 -0.97 17.23 -14.01
N LEU A 10 -0.01 17.25 -13.08
CA LEU A 10 0.75 16.06 -12.68
C LEU A 10 -0.02 15.19 -11.66
N GLN A 11 -0.91 15.77 -10.86
CA GLN A 11 -1.75 15.03 -9.91
C GLN A 11 -2.92 14.27 -10.58
N ASN A 12 -3.31 14.67 -11.79
CA ASN A 12 -4.53 14.17 -12.45
C ASN A 12 -4.30 13.06 -13.51
N ALA A 13 -3.05 12.65 -13.77
CA ALA A 13 -2.75 11.48 -14.61
C ALA A 13 -2.49 10.19 -13.79
N CYS A 14 -2.19 10.32 -12.50
CA CYS A 14 -1.99 9.21 -11.55
C CYS A 14 -3.02 9.27 -10.41
N GLY A 15 -4.28 9.50 -10.75
CA GLY A 15 -5.36 9.82 -9.79
C GLY A 15 -5.23 9.09 -8.46
N ASN A 16 -4.81 9.82 -7.43
CA ASN A 16 -4.81 9.43 -6.01
C ASN A 16 -4.59 7.93 -5.74
N MET A 17 -3.57 7.32 -6.36
CA MET A 17 -3.24 5.91 -6.13
C MET A 17 -2.45 5.76 -4.83
N GLY A 18 -3.14 5.97 -3.71
CA GLY A 18 -2.58 5.73 -2.39
C GLY A 18 -1.98 4.33 -2.30
N SER A 19 -0.95 4.21 -1.48
CA SER A 19 -0.15 2.99 -1.34
C SER A 19 -0.93 1.78 -0.78
N GLY A 20 -2.16 2.00 -0.31
CA GLY A 20 -3.08 0.99 0.21
C GLY A 20 -3.40 -0.14 -0.77
N LYS A 21 -3.43 0.14 -2.08
CA LYS A 21 -3.66 -0.91 -3.09
C LYS A 21 -2.58 -2.00 -3.05
N TYR A 22 -1.32 -1.63 -2.79
CA TYR A 22 -0.21 -2.58 -2.70
C TYR A 22 -0.29 -3.43 -1.43
N ILE A 23 -0.77 -2.85 -0.32
CA ILE A 23 -1.03 -3.59 0.93
C ILE A 23 -2.15 -4.62 0.72
N LYS A 24 -3.26 -4.20 0.12
CA LYS A 24 -4.39 -5.09 -0.18
C LYS A 24 -3.98 -6.22 -1.11
N ARG A 25 -3.16 -5.93 -2.13
CA ARG A 25 -2.65 -6.93 -3.06
C ARG A 25 -1.72 -7.91 -2.36
N LEU A 26 -0.71 -7.43 -1.63
CA LEU A 26 0.20 -8.28 -0.85
C LEU A 26 -0.59 -9.22 0.07
N ARG A 27 -1.57 -8.70 0.81
CA ARG A 27 -2.41 -9.49 1.70
C ARG A 27 -3.20 -10.58 0.96
N LYS A 28 -3.80 -10.24 -0.18
CA LYS A 28 -4.58 -11.19 -0.99
C LYS A 28 -3.69 -12.26 -1.61
N GLU A 29 -2.50 -11.89 -2.10
CA GLU A 29 -1.52 -12.85 -2.67
C GLU A 29 -1.08 -13.89 -1.63
N VAL A 30 -0.96 -13.50 -0.36
CA VAL A 30 -0.64 -14.45 0.72
C VAL A 30 -1.88 -15.11 1.35
N GLY A 31 -3.08 -14.88 0.81
CA GLY A 31 -4.32 -15.54 1.22
C GLY A 31 -4.82 -15.18 2.62
N LEU A 32 -4.52 -13.98 3.14
CA LEU A 32 -4.86 -13.61 4.51
C LEU A 32 -6.07 -12.67 4.62
N THR A 33 -6.85 -12.85 5.68
CA THR A 33 -7.79 -11.81 6.15
C THR A 33 -7.02 -10.59 6.68
N GLN A 34 -7.70 -9.43 6.80
CA GLN A 34 -7.06 -8.24 7.38
C GLN A 34 -6.55 -8.49 8.80
N LYS A 35 -7.28 -9.26 9.62
CA LYS A 35 -6.88 -9.64 10.97
C LYS A 35 -5.59 -10.47 10.98
N GLN A 36 -5.56 -11.55 10.19
CA GLN A 36 -4.37 -12.42 10.11
C GLN A 36 -3.15 -11.69 9.55
N PHE A 37 -3.35 -10.79 8.58
CA PHE A 37 -2.28 -9.95 8.06
C PHE A 37 -1.72 -9.05 9.18
N ALA A 38 -2.61 -8.37 9.92
CA ALA A 38 -2.25 -7.49 11.02
C ALA A 38 -1.43 -8.22 12.10
N GLU A 39 -1.87 -9.42 12.48
CA GLU A 39 -1.17 -10.30 13.43
C GLU A 39 0.22 -10.67 12.92
N LYS A 40 0.36 -11.11 11.66
CA LYS A 40 1.66 -11.46 11.08
C LYS A 40 2.63 -10.29 10.99
N VAL A 41 2.14 -9.10 10.64
CA VAL A 41 3.02 -7.93 10.47
C VAL A 41 3.18 -7.11 11.75
N GLY A 42 2.44 -7.42 12.82
CA GLY A 42 2.53 -6.81 14.14
C GLY A 42 1.94 -5.40 14.20
N ILE A 43 0.74 -5.21 13.64
CA ILE A 43 -0.03 -3.95 13.74
C ILE A 43 -1.49 -4.24 14.11
N ALA A 44 -2.26 -3.21 14.48
CA ALA A 44 -3.70 -3.35 14.69
C ALA A 44 -4.45 -3.62 13.36
N GLN A 45 -5.51 -4.43 13.39
CA GLN A 45 -6.32 -4.70 12.19
C GLN A 45 -6.97 -3.41 11.64
N GLY A 46 -7.36 -2.47 12.50
CA GLY A 46 -7.83 -1.14 12.10
C GLY A 46 -6.80 -0.38 11.24
N ASN A 47 -5.50 -0.54 11.52
CA ASN A 47 -4.45 0.07 10.71
C ASN A 47 -4.37 -0.55 9.31
N VAL A 48 -4.61 -1.86 9.18
CA VAL A 48 -4.69 -2.50 7.86
C VAL A 48 -5.87 -1.95 7.08
N SER A 49 -7.04 -1.81 7.72
CA SER A 49 -8.22 -1.22 7.09
C SER A 49 -7.98 0.23 6.66
N ASP A 50 -7.36 1.05 7.52
CA ASP A 50 -7.03 2.43 7.20
C ASP A 50 -6.01 2.55 6.06
N LEU A 51 -4.97 1.70 6.05
CA LEU A 51 -4.01 1.61 4.95
C LEU A 51 -4.71 1.24 3.64
N GLU A 52 -5.50 0.17 3.61
CA GLU A 52 -6.15 -0.33 2.38
C GLU A 52 -7.21 0.63 1.80
N ARG A 53 -7.74 1.53 2.63
CA ARG A 53 -8.67 2.59 2.22
C ARG A 53 -7.95 3.92 1.91
N ASN A 54 -6.62 3.93 1.87
CA ASN A 54 -5.80 5.11 1.62
C ASN A 54 -6.07 6.27 2.59
N LYS A 55 -6.40 5.98 3.85
CA LYS A 55 -6.53 7.02 4.89
C LYS A 55 -5.20 7.68 5.20
N TYR A 56 -4.11 6.93 5.05
CA TYR A 56 -2.73 7.41 5.07
C TYR A 56 -1.84 6.45 4.27
N ASP A 57 -0.69 6.96 3.83
CA ASP A 57 0.28 6.15 3.09
C ASP A 57 1.21 5.35 3.99
N ILE A 58 1.67 4.21 3.46
CA ILE A 58 2.76 3.45 4.05
C ILE A 58 4.10 3.95 3.50
N THR A 59 5.11 3.96 4.36
CA THR A 59 6.50 4.17 3.92
C THR A 59 7.05 2.90 3.27
N LEU A 60 7.99 3.07 2.32
CA LEU A 60 8.66 1.95 1.66
C LEU A 60 9.31 0.99 2.67
N SER A 61 9.98 1.52 3.70
CA SER A 61 10.63 0.71 4.74
C SER A 61 9.64 -0.20 5.49
N LYS A 62 8.44 0.31 5.78
CA LYS A 62 7.41 -0.46 6.48
C LYS A 62 6.79 -1.51 5.57
N PHE A 63 6.57 -1.19 4.30
CA PHE A 63 6.15 -2.14 3.28
C PHE A 63 7.16 -3.29 3.11
N ILE A 64 8.45 -2.97 2.98
CA ILE A 64 9.53 -3.97 2.93
C ILE A 64 9.54 -4.83 4.20
N GLY A 65 9.33 -4.22 5.37
CA GLY A 65 9.20 -4.92 6.64
C GLY A 65 8.06 -5.94 6.63
N PHE A 66 6.92 -5.60 6.03
CA PHE A 66 5.79 -6.52 5.88
C PHE A 66 6.15 -7.69 4.95
N CYS A 67 6.74 -7.42 3.79
CA CYS A 67 7.17 -8.47 2.86
C CYS A 67 8.15 -9.45 3.53
N LYS A 68 9.12 -8.95 4.32
CA LYS A 68 10.06 -9.79 5.07
C LYS A 68 9.35 -10.68 6.09
N LYS A 69 8.44 -10.14 6.90
CA LYS A 69 7.67 -10.91 7.90
C LYS A 69 6.79 -11.98 7.25
N LEU A 70 6.26 -11.70 6.06
CA LEU A 70 5.44 -12.63 5.29
C LEU A 70 6.27 -13.61 4.45
N LYS A 71 7.60 -13.48 4.44
CA LYS A 71 8.52 -14.23 3.56
C LYS A 71 8.14 -14.13 2.07
N PHE A 72 7.54 -13.00 1.68
CA PHE A 72 7.08 -12.75 0.32
C PHE A 72 8.22 -12.11 -0.51
N LYS A 73 8.48 -12.65 -1.70
CA LYS A 73 9.65 -12.26 -2.55
C LYS A 73 9.28 -11.75 -3.94
N ASP A 74 8.07 -12.01 -4.42
CA ASP A 74 7.68 -11.69 -5.80
C ASP A 74 7.03 -10.29 -5.89
N PHE A 75 7.86 -9.25 -5.89
CA PHE A 75 7.39 -7.86 -5.91
C PHE A 75 6.65 -7.49 -7.20
N ASN A 76 6.96 -8.15 -8.32
CA ASN A 76 6.32 -7.88 -9.60
C ASN A 76 4.82 -8.19 -9.54
N LYS A 77 4.44 -9.25 -8.81
CA LYS A 77 3.03 -9.55 -8.49
C LYS A 77 2.32 -8.49 -7.67
N ILE A 78 3.01 -7.50 -7.11
CA ILE A 78 2.39 -6.42 -6.35
C ILE A 78 2.36 -5.11 -7.16
N ILE A 79 3.41 -4.83 -7.93
CA ILE A 79 3.64 -3.52 -8.54
C ILE A 79 3.05 -3.40 -9.95
N ASN A 80 3.04 -4.47 -10.75
CA ASN A 80 2.82 -4.39 -12.20
C ASN A 80 1.37 -4.66 -12.64
N GLU A 81 0.36 -4.04 -11.98
CA GLU A 81 -1.01 -3.90 -12.54
C GLU A 81 -1.42 -2.44 -12.63
#